data_AF-A0A6N8BK37-F1
#
_entry.id   AF-A0A6N8BK37-F1
#
_cell.length_a   1.000
_cell.length_b   1.000
_cell.length_c   1.000
_cell.angle_alpha   90.00
_cell.angle_beta   90.00
_cell.angle_gamma   90.00
#
_symmetry.space_group_name_H-M   'P 1'
#
loop_
_entity.id
_entity.type
_entity.pdbx_description
1 polymer ?
#
loop_
_entity_poly.entity_id
_entity_poly.type
_entity_poly.pdbx_seq_one_letter_code
_entity_poly.pdbx_strand_id
1 'polypeptide(L)'
;MDKKIVLEDATVFIKQVTMEQYIKKEMPFDVGELWQYRVAKKLPDGLQIPFLGLCYFYSRPYEFHDDSALLKVKGIMAYDSSNDYELHELYQMRIYIDETNYYGRGMGARHAQDDNFHLFRVRGEEAPPDTKHLKLIIDRKDGDRVKVLSFEPTWETKTYNTLQERPPEYGFDPWESVFKIFHVVKYGNEEKLQELVLPKLRGDFPWGRIKHNYWESIHNGHFTYMEEYQGFEDVFKHTVVFCERDDSETDKITEQPITDIAEQNLYLIDTGEVWRLIEVGPVEELPR
;
A
#
# COMPACT_ATOMS: atom_id res chain seq x y z
N MET A 1 -14.72 0.00 6.46
CA MET A 1 -14.79 -0.23 7.91
C MET A 1 -13.38 -0.02 8.41
N ASP A 2 -13.15 1.05 9.17
CA ASP A 2 -11.84 1.33 9.73
C ASP A 2 -11.87 1.05 11.23
N LYS A 3 -11.03 0.12 11.69
CA LYS A 3 -10.93 -0.22 13.12
C LYS A 3 -9.47 -0.12 13.57
N LYS A 4 -9.21 0.79 14.50
CA LYS A 4 -7.92 0.97 15.17
C LYS A 4 -7.84 0.09 16.41
N ILE A 5 -6.68 -0.54 16.62
CA ILE A 5 -6.38 -1.39 17.76
C ILE A 5 -5.01 -0.98 18.25
N VAL A 6 -4.93 -0.52 19.49
CA VAL A 6 -3.67 -0.18 20.15
C VAL A 6 -3.19 -1.41 20.90
N LEU A 7 -1.97 -1.85 20.60
CA LEU A 7 -1.21 -2.89 21.30
C LEU A 7 -0.11 -2.21 22.14
N GLU A 8 0.79 -2.98 22.76
CA GLU A 8 1.84 -2.43 23.62
C GLU A 8 2.92 -1.64 22.85
N ASP A 9 3.26 -2.09 21.65
CA ASP A 9 4.37 -1.62 20.80
C ASP A 9 3.95 -1.41 19.33
N ALA A 10 2.64 -1.52 19.06
CA ALA A 10 2.10 -1.42 17.72
C ALA A 10 0.65 -0.92 17.70
N THR A 11 0.31 -0.22 16.63
CA THR A 11 -1.06 0.13 16.27
C THR A 11 -1.48 -0.61 15.01
N VAL A 12 -2.61 -1.31 15.08
CA VAL A 12 -3.18 -2.08 13.97
C VAL A 12 -4.42 -1.39 13.44
N PHE A 13 -4.41 -1.07 12.14
CA PHE A 13 -5.54 -0.52 11.40
C PHE A 13 -6.13 -1.59 10.50
N ILE A 14 -7.34 -2.06 10.83
CA ILE A 14 -8.12 -2.92 9.93
C ILE A 14 -8.83 -2.01 8.93
N LYS A 15 -8.50 -2.17 7.65
CA LYS A 15 -9.02 -1.35 6.54
C LYS A 15 -10.09 -2.07 5.74
N GLN A 16 -9.96 -3.40 5.62
CA GLN A 16 -10.87 -4.20 4.81
C GLN A 16 -11.09 -5.58 5.42
N VAL A 17 -12.36 -6.00 5.45
CA VAL A 17 -12.77 -7.38 5.68
C VAL A 17 -13.75 -7.76 4.58
N THR A 18 -13.41 -8.72 3.75
CA THR A 18 -14.25 -9.17 2.64
C THR A 18 -14.39 -10.68 2.58
N MET A 19 -15.58 -11.13 2.19
CA MET A 19 -15.80 -12.49 1.69
C MET A 19 -16.10 -12.43 0.19
N GLU A 20 -15.40 -13.29 -0.56
CA GLU A 20 -15.50 -13.37 -2.02
C GLU A 20 -15.69 -14.84 -2.43
N GLN A 21 -16.65 -15.15 -3.30
CA GLN A 21 -16.87 -16.51 -3.82
C GLN A 21 -16.05 -16.84 -5.08
N TYR A 22 -15.07 -16.00 -5.42
CA TYR A 22 -14.26 -16.22 -6.60
C TYR A 22 -12.77 -16.07 -6.30
N ILE A 23 -11.95 -16.82 -7.02
CA ILE A 23 -10.49 -16.72 -6.95
C ILE A 23 -9.94 -16.53 -8.36
N LYS A 24 -9.00 -15.59 -8.50
CA LYS A 24 -8.29 -15.40 -9.76
C LYS A 24 -7.26 -16.51 -9.90
N LYS A 25 -7.31 -17.26 -11.00
CA LYS A 25 -6.30 -18.29 -11.27
C LYS A 25 -4.90 -17.68 -11.33
N GLU A 26 -3.96 -18.27 -10.59
CA GLU A 26 -2.55 -17.87 -10.64
C GLU A 26 -1.95 -18.25 -12.00
N MET A 27 -1.04 -17.42 -12.48
CA MET A 27 -0.31 -17.74 -13.71
C MET A 27 0.72 -18.80 -13.36
N PRO A 28 0.82 -19.91 -14.12
CA PRO A 28 1.94 -20.82 -13.93
C PRO A 28 3.22 -20.02 -14.16
N PHE A 29 4.09 -19.98 -13.14
CA PHE A 29 5.36 -19.24 -13.17
C PHE A 29 6.38 -19.81 -14.16
N ASP A 30 6.03 -20.91 -14.85
CA ASP A 30 6.91 -21.65 -15.73
C ASP A 30 6.48 -21.48 -17.20
N VAL A 31 6.69 -20.27 -17.74
CA VAL A 31 6.60 -20.03 -19.18
C VAL A 31 7.53 -18.88 -19.54
N GLY A 32 8.58 -19.16 -20.33
CA GLY A 32 9.52 -18.15 -20.87
C GLY A 32 8.81 -17.02 -21.65
N GLU A 33 9.56 -16.03 -22.16
CA GLU A 33 9.05 -14.78 -22.79
C GLU A 33 7.64 -14.91 -23.38
N LEU A 34 6.65 -14.63 -22.52
CA LEU A 34 5.23 -14.68 -22.77
C LEU A 34 4.97 -13.95 -24.10
N TRP A 35 4.35 -14.63 -25.07
CA TRP A 35 4.14 -14.12 -26.44
C TRP A 35 3.52 -12.72 -26.47
N GLN A 36 2.75 -12.40 -25.44
CA GLN A 36 2.17 -11.09 -25.17
C GLN A 36 3.22 -9.97 -25.19
N TYR A 37 4.38 -10.16 -24.56
CA TYR A 37 5.44 -9.14 -24.57
C TYR A 37 6.08 -8.97 -25.95
N ARG A 38 6.21 -10.06 -26.71
CA ARG A 38 6.73 -10.02 -28.09
C ARG A 38 5.80 -9.29 -29.04
N VAL A 39 4.48 -9.36 -28.80
CA VAL A 39 3.48 -8.59 -29.55
C VAL A 39 3.44 -7.13 -29.08
N ALA A 40 3.46 -6.89 -27.76
CA ALA A 40 3.43 -5.55 -27.19
C ALA A 40 4.56 -4.66 -27.72
N LYS A 41 5.81 -5.19 -27.79
CA LYS A 41 6.96 -4.47 -28.35
C LYS A 41 6.81 -4.01 -29.82
N LYS A 42 5.82 -4.54 -30.55
CA LYS A 42 5.52 -4.17 -31.95
C LYS A 42 4.37 -3.17 -32.07
N LEU A 43 3.69 -2.85 -30.97
CA LEU A 43 2.59 -1.89 -30.95
C LEU A 43 3.14 -0.47 -30.70
N PRO A 44 2.44 0.59 -31.18
CA PRO A 44 2.71 1.96 -30.75
C PRO A 44 2.70 2.05 -29.22
N ASP A 45 3.56 2.90 -28.64
CA ASP A 45 3.80 2.96 -27.19
C ASP A 45 2.51 3.11 -26.37
N GLY A 46 1.57 3.94 -26.83
CA GLY A 46 0.27 4.14 -26.18
C GLY A 46 -0.65 2.90 -26.16
N LEU A 47 -0.36 1.87 -26.94
CA LEU A 47 -1.14 0.62 -27.02
C LEU A 47 -0.47 -0.57 -26.35
N GLN A 48 0.80 -0.46 -25.94
CA GLN A 48 1.54 -1.58 -25.36
C GLN A 48 0.94 -2.01 -24.02
N ILE A 49 0.76 -1.07 -23.08
CA ILE A 49 0.18 -1.33 -21.77
C ILE A 49 -1.28 -1.81 -21.85
N PRO A 50 -2.18 -1.16 -22.61
CA PRO A 50 -3.55 -1.65 -22.78
C PRO A 50 -3.62 -3.08 -23.34
N PHE A 51 -2.78 -3.41 -24.33
CA PHE A 51 -2.71 -4.75 -24.89
C PHE A 51 -2.27 -5.80 -23.85
N LEU A 52 -1.20 -5.51 -23.10
CA LEU A 52 -0.75 -6.39 -22.03
C LEU A 52 -1.82 -6.57 -20.95
N GLY A 53 -2.51 -5.49 -20.57
CA GLY A 53 -3.62 -5.53 -19.63
C GLY A 53 -4.76 -6.43 -20.09
N LEU A 54 -5.14 -6.34 -21.37
CA LEU A 54 -6.14 -7.22 -21.99
C LEU A 54 -5.73 -8.68 -21.93
N CYS A 55 -4.52 -9.02 -22.40
CA CYS A 55 -4.06 -10.40 -22.37
C CYS A 55 -3.96 -10.95 -20.94
N TYR A 56 -3.51 -10.12 -19.99
CA TYR A 56 -3.40 -10.49 -18.59
C TYR A 56 -4.76 -10.72 -17.93
N PHE A 57 -5.78 -9.95 -18.30
CA PHE A 57 -7.14 -10.13 -17.81
C PHE A 57 -7.72 -11.47 -18.28
N TYR A 58 -7.68 -11.74 -19.59
CA TYR A 58 -8.29 -12.95 -20.18
C TYR A 58 -7.50 -14.24 -19.94
N SER A 59 -6.19 -14.16 -19.68
CA SER A 59 -5.38 -15.34 -19.36
C SER A 59 -5.55 -15.85 -17.93
N ARG A 60 -6.24 -15.10 -17.07
CA ARG A 60 -6.43 -15.43 -15.66
C ARG A 60 -7.92 -15.40 -15.31
N PRO A 61 -8.70 -16.39 -15.80
CA PRO A 61 -10.11 -16.47 -15.49
C PRO A 61 -10.33 -16.61 -13.98
N TYR A 62 -11.51 -16.19 -13.54
CA TYR A 62 -11.96 -16.39 -12.17
C TYR A 62 -12.65 -17.75 -12.07
N GLU A 63 -12.34 -18.48 -11.00
CA GLU A 63 -13.02 -19.70 -10.61
C GLU A 63 -14.01 -19.34 -9.50
N PHE A 64 -15.30 -19.67 -9.69
CA PHE A 64 -16.37 -19.44 -8.72
C PHE A 64 -16.54 -20.68 -7.84
N HIS A 65 -16.73 -20.48 -6.54
CA HIS A 65 -16.96 -21.52 -5.55
C HIS A 65 -18.38 -21.37 -5.00
N ASP A 66 -19.25 -22.32 -5.34
CA ASP A 66 -20.67 -22.27 -4.95
C ASP A 66 -20.85 -22.48 -3.43
N ASP A 67 -20.06 -23.39 -2.85
CA ASP A 67 -20.22 -23.85 -1.47
C ASP A 67 -19.22 -23.22 -0.49
N SER A 68 -18.33 -22.34 -0.98
CA SER A 68 -17.27 -21.80 -0.16
C SER A 68 -16.84 -20.41 -0.58
N ALA A 69 -16.25 -19.66 0.34
CA ALA A 69 -15.80 -18.31 0.13
C ALA A 69 -14.35 -18.12 0.57
N LEU A 70 -13.69 -17.22 -0.13
CA LEU A 70 -12.41 -16.67 0.23
C LEU A 70 -12.61 -15.51 1.19
N LEU A 71 -12.11 -15.64 2.41
CA LEU A 71 -12.10 -14.59 3.41
C LEU A 71 -10.77 -13.83 3.36
N LYS A 72 -10.84 -12.50 3.34
CA LYS A 72 -9.68 -11.61 3.40
C LYS A 72 -9.86 -10.56 4.48
N VAL A 73 -8.83 -10.41 5.31
CA VAL A 73 -8.67 -9.27 6.21
C VAL A 73 -7.40 -8.55 5.81
N LYS A 74 -7.48 -7.24 5.59
CA LYS A 74 -6.35 -6.42 5.20
C LYS A 74 -6.24 -5.16 6.05
N GLY A 75 -5.02 -4.69 6.23
CA GLY A 75 -4.78 -3.53 7.05
C GLY A 75 -3.33 -3.09 7.07
N ILE A 76 -3.04 -2.18 8.01
CA ILE A 76 -1.72 -1.63 8.29
C ILE A 76 -1.37 -1.97 9.73
N MET A 77 -0.16 -2.45 9.98
CA MET A 77 0.40 -2.60 11.31
C MET A 77 1.60 -1.66 11.41
N ALA A 78 1.48 -0.65 12.25
CA ALA A 78 2.48 0.37 12.49
C ALA A 78 3.08 0.21 13.89
N TYR A 79 4.37 0.50 14.04
CA TYR A 79 5.13 0.27 15.26
C TYR A 79 5.69 1.57 15.81
N ASP A 80 5.80 1.63 17.13
CA ASP A 80 6.22 2.83 17.84
C ASP A 80 7.72 3.13 17.69
N SER A 81 8.53 2.10 17.42
CA SER A 81 9.97 2.25 17.14
C SER A 81 10.28 2.16 15.65
N SER A 82 10.96 3.17 15.11
CA SER A 82 11.70 3.06 13.86
C SER A 82 12.91 2.14 14.08
N ASN A 83 13.10 1.16 13.20
CA ASN A 83 14.35 0.39 13.00
C ASN A 83 14.56 -0.98 13.65
N ASP A 84 13.56 -1.72 14.11
CA ASP A 84 13.78 -3.17 14.29
C ASP A 84 13.26 -3.98 13.11
N TYR A 85 14.21 -4.53 12.35
CA TYR A 85 13.95 -5.45 11.25
C TYR A 85 13.18 -6.68 11.74
N GLU A 86 13.14 -6.94 13.06
CA GLU A 86 12.42 -8.02 13.71
C GLU A 86 10.96 -7.68 14.09
N LEU A 87 10.49 -6.43 13.91
CA LEU A 87 9.14 -6.03 14.32
C LEU A 87 8.03 -6.81 13.59
N HIS A 88 8.22 -7.09 12.29
CA HIS A 88 7.32 -7.95 11.51
C HIS A 88 7.27 -9.41 12.02
N GLU A 89 8.21 -9.77 12.91
CA GLU A 89 8.20 -11.04 13.60
C GLU A 89 7.48 -11.01 14.94
N LEU A 90 7.13 -9.86 15.49
CA LEU A 90 6.51 -9.80 16.82
C LEU A 90 5.08 -10.35 16.82
N TYR A 91 4.31 -10.06 15.78
CA TYR A 91 2.89 -10.39 15.72
C TYR A 91 2.56 -11.43 14.65
N GLN A 92 1.60 -12.29 14.97
CA GLN A 92 0.93 -13.16 14.03
C GLN A 92 -0.57 -12.91 14.10
N MET A 93 -1.16 -12.66 12.93
CA MET A 93 -2.61 -12.55 12.78
C MET A 93 -3.18 -13.84 12.21
N ARG A 94 -4.27 -14.31 12.82
CA ARG A 94 -4.99 -15.52 12.44
C ARG A 94 -6.48 -15.24 12.38
N ILE A 95 -7.17 -15.81 11.39
CA ILE A 95 -8.63 -15.74 11.33
C ILE A 95 -9.23 -17.06 11.77
N TYR A 96 -10.25 -16.93 12.62
CA TYR A 96 -11.14 -17.99 13.03
C TYR A 96 -12.57 -17.62 12.66
N ILE A 97 -13.33 -18.62 12.21
CA ILE A 97 -14.78 -18.60 12.29
C ILE A 97 -15.06 -19.34 13.60
N ASP A 98 -15.86 -18.77 14.50
CA ASP A 98 -16.02 -19.25 15.89
C ASP A 98 -14.71 -19.35 16.74
N GLU A 99 -14.68 -20.15 17.81
CA GLU A 99 -13.51 -20.31 18.71
C GLU A 99 -12.59 -21.48 18.35
N THR A 100 -12.98 -22.30 17.37
CA THR A 100 -12.42 -23.63 17.14
C THR A 100 -11.86 -23.80 15.73
N ASN A 101 -12.42 -23.13 14.73
CA ASN A 101 -12.07 -23.39 13.34
C ASN A 101 -11.07 -22.36 12.81
N TYR A 102 -9.82 -22.78 12.58
CA TYR A 102 -8.75 -21.97 11.99
C TYR A 102 -8.87 -21.96 10.46
N TYR A 103 -8.85 -20.78 9.85
CA TYR A 103 -9.01 -20.65 8.39
C TYR A 103 -7.79 -20.08 7.68
N GLY A 104 -6.92 -19.35 8.40
CA GLY A 104 -5.84 -18.66 7.70
C GLY A 104 -4.89 -17.86 8.57
N ARG A 105 -3.72 -17.57 8.01
CA ARG A 105 -2.64 -16.78 8.62
C ARG A 105 -2.28 -15.58 7.75
N GLY A 106 -1.90 -14.50 8.42
CA GLY A 106 -1.42 -13.27 7.80
C GLY A 106 -0.04 -13.42 7.16
N MET A 107 0.13 -12.74 6.02
CA MET A 107 1.43 -12.35 5.48
C MET A 107 1.52 -10.82 5.54
N GLY A 108 2.66 -10.31 6.03
CA GLY A 108 3.01 -8.90 5.90
C GLY A 108 3.69 -8.65 4.55
N ALA A 109 3.39 -7.50 3.94
CA ALA A 109 4.10 -6.93 2.81
C ALA A 109 4.71 -5.60 3.30
N ARG A 110 6.05 -5.53 3.28
CA ARG A 110 6.80 -4.33 3.66
C ARG A 110 7.06 -3.47 2.43
N HIS A 111 6.97 -2.14 2.57
CA HIS A 111 7.23 -1.18 1.50
C HIS A 111 8.72 -0.93 1.31
N ALA A 112 9.41 -0.48 2.35
CA ALA A 112 10.86 -0.28 2.37
C ALA A 112 11.50 -0.79 3.67
N GLN A 113 12.83 -0.99 3.64
CA GLN A 113 13.62 -1.50 4.77
C GLN A 113 13.64 -0.57 5.99
N ASP A 114 13.29 0.70 5.82
CA ASP A 114 13.33 1.71 6.88
C ASP A 114 11.93 2.10 7.38
N ASP A 115 10.88 1.47 6.83
CA ASP A 115 9.52 1.76 7.27
C ASP A 115 9.23 1.12 8.63
N ASN A 116 8.58 1.87 9.52
CA ASN A 116 8.05 1.37 10.80
C ASN A 116 6.61 0.87 10.68
N PHE A 117 6.13 0.57 9.47
CA PHE A 117 4.86 -0.10 9.28
C PHE A 117 4.97 -1.15 8.17
N HIS A 118 4.04 -2.09 8.18
CA HIS A 118 3.82 -2.97 7.04
C HIS A 118 2.33 -3.11 6.74
N LEU A 119 2.03 -3.35 5.48
CA LEU A 119 0.70 -3.77 5.06
C LEU A 119 0.55 -5.24 5.38
N PHE A 120 -0.62 -5.69 5.80
CA PHE A 120 -0.87 -7.11 5.99
C PHE A 120 -2.10 -7.56 5.25
N ARG A 121 -2.09 -8.85 4.93
CA ARG A 121 -3.24 -9.58 4.45
C ARG A 121 -3.30 -10.93 5.13
N VAL A 122 -4.43 -11.20 5.77
CA VAL A 122 -4.79 -12.53 6.26
C VAL A 122 -5.83 -13.12 5.31
N ARG A 123 -5.54 -14.31 4.80
CA ARG A 123 -6.38 -15.02 3.82
C ARG A 123 -6.83 -16.33 4.45
N GLY A 124 -8.13 -16.62 4.41
CA GLY A 124 -8.68 -17.92 4.74
C GLY A 124 -9.49 -18.48 3.57
N GLU A 125 -9.22 -19.73 3.22
CA GLU A 125 -9.92 -20.43 2.14
C GLU A 125 -11.08 -21.24 2.70
N GLU A 126 -12.02 -21.61 1.84
CA GLU A 126 -13.15 -22.49 2.17
C GLU A 126 -14.04 -22.02 3.34
N ALA A 127 -14.17 -20.71 3.56
CA ALA A 127 -15.09 -20.18 4.56
C ALA A 127 -16.56 -20.47 4.16
N PRO A 128 -17.43 -20.97 5.05
CA PRO A 128 -18.84 -21.18 4.73
C PRO A 128 -19.53 -19.87 4.28
N PRO A 129 -20.29 -19.85 3.17
CA PRO A 129 -20.93 -18.63 2.67
C PRO A 129 -21.99 -18.03 3.60
N ASP A 130 -22.44 -18.76 4.62
CA ASP A 130 -23.37 -18.27 5.63
C ASP A 130 -22.67 -17.72 6.89
N THR A 131 -21.34 -17.56 6.84
CA THR A 131 -20.55 -17.05 7.97
C THR A 131 -20.95 -15.62 8.33
N LYS A 132 -21.51 -15.44 9.54
CA LYS A 132 -21.92 -14.14 10.08
C LYS A 132 -20.89 -13.51 11.02
N HIS A 133 -20.09 -14.34 11.68
CA HIS A 133 -19.18 -13.88 12.73
C HIS A 133 -17.79 -14.43 12.50
N LEU A 134 -16.84 -13.50 12.48
CA LEU A 134 -15.43 -13.78 12.31
C LEU A 134 -14.67 -13.27 13.52
N LYS A 135 -13.64 -14.00 13.91
CA LYS A 135 -12.68 -13.61 14.93
C LYS A 135 -11.31 -13.44 14.29
N LEU A 136 -10.75 -12.24 14.33
CA LEU A 136 -9.33 -12.03 14.08
C LEU A 136 -8.62 -12.09 15.43
N ILE A 137 -7.68 -13.02 15.53
CA ILE A 137 -6.80 -13.16 16.68
C ILE A 137 -5.45 -12.56 16.32
N ILE A 138 -4.96 -11.68 17.18
CA ILE A 138 -3.63 -11.10 17.11
C ILE A 138 -2.86 -11.68 18.30
N ASP A 139 -1.90 -12.54 17.99
CA ASP A 139 -1.02 -13.17 18.97
C ASP A 139 0.39 -12.58 18.80
N ARG A 140 1.13 -12.43 19.90
CA ARG A 140 2.58 -12.32 19.83
C ARG A 140 3.16 -13.68 19.43
N LYS A 141 4.26 -13.69 18.70
CA LYS A 141 4.90 -14.95 18.29
C LYS A 141 5.54 -15.71 19.47
N ASP A 142 5.76 -15.06 20.61
CA ASP A 142 6.15 -15.70 21.87
C ASP A 142 5.04 -16.56 22.52
N GLY A 143 3.81 -16.48 22.00
CA GLY A 143 2.67 -17.29 22.42
C GLY A 143 1.59 -16.52 23.16
N ASP A 144 1.81 -15.24 23.48
CA ASP A 144 0.82 -14.44 24.21
C ASP A 144 -0.29 -13.95 23.29
N ARG A 145 -1.53 -14.33 23.62
CA ARG A 145 -2.72 -13.81 22.94
C ARG A 145 -2.95 -12.36 23.35
N VAL A 146 -2.83 -11.45 22.40
CA VAL A 146 -2.93 -10.00 22.67
C VAL A 146 -4.35 -9.49 22.49
N LYS A 147 -5.00 -9.87 21.38
CA LYS A 147 -6.35 -9.37 21.08
C LYS A 147 -7.19 -10.36 20.29
N VAL A 148 -8.49 -10.35 20.58
CA VAL A 148 -9.52 -11.01 19.76
C VAL A 148 -10.50 -9.96 19.32
N LEU A 149 -10.74 -9.87 18.02
CA LEU A 149 -11.74 -8.97 17.45
C LEU A 149 -12.84 -9.76 16.77
N SER A 150 -14.08 -9.46 17.13
CA SER A 150 -15.24 -9.93 16.38
C SER A 150 -15.66 -8.90 15.34
N PHE A 151 -16.01 -9.38 14.15
CA PHE A 151 -16.58 -8.57 13.07
C PHE A 151 -17.51 -9.41 12.21
N GLU A 152 -18.40 -8.71 11.52
CA GLU A 152 -19.26 -9.28 10.47
C GLU A 152 -18.59 -8.98 9.12
N PRO A 153 -18.37 -9.99 8.26
CA PRO A 153 -17.80 -9.76 6.94
C PRO A 153 -18.79 -9.01 6.05
N THR A 154 -18.27 -8.11 5.23
CA THR A 154 -19.06 -7.52 4.14
C THR A 154 -18.94 -8.42 2.91
N TRP A 155 -20.09 -8.84 2.40
CA TRP A 155 -20.18 -9.55 1.12
C TRP A 155 -19.95 -8.59 -0.04
N GLU A 156 -18.99 -8.93 -0.90
CA GLU A 156 -18.73 -8.17 -2.12
C GLU A 156 -18.91 -9.06 -3.35
N THR A 157 -19.96 -8.80 -4.12
CA THR A 157 -20.07 -9.32 -5.48
C THR A 157 -19.63 -8.22 -6.44
N LYS A 158 -18.44 -8.38 -7.02
CA LYS A 158 -17.90 -7.41 -7.99
C LYS A 158 -17.70 -8.08 -9.34
N THR A 159 -18.26 -7.46 -10.38
CA THR A 159 -17.97 -7.81 -11.76
C THR A 159 -16.78 -6.98 -12.20
N TYR A 160 -15.68 -7.63 -12.56
CA TYR A 160 -14.51 -6.97 -13.13
C TYR A 160 -14.45 -7.25 -14.63
N ASN A 161 -14.00 -6.25 -15.38
CA ASN A 161 -13.68 -6.39 -16.79
C ASN A 161 -12.50 -5.46 -17.12
N THR A 162 -12.13 -5.38 -18.38
CA THR A 162 -11.01 -4.54 -18.83
C THR A 162 -11.25 -3.04 -18.67
N LEU A 163 -12.49 -2.61 -18.48
CA LEU A 163 -12.90 -1.23 -18.23
C LEU A 163 -13.26 -0.99 -16.76
N GLN A 164 -13.49 -2.05 -15.99
CA GLN A 164 -13.78 -2.05 -14.56
C GLN A 164 -12.65 -2.80 -13.86
N GLU A 165 -11.57 -2.06 -13.65
CA GLU A 165 -10.38 -2.60 -13.02
C GLU A 165 -10.66 -3.10 -11.60
N ARG A 166 -9.94 -4.15 -11.20
CA ARG A 166 -9.94 -4.58 -9.81
C ARG A 166 -9.31 -3.45 -8.98
N PRO A 167 -9.90 -3.09 -7.83
CA PRO A 167 -9.23 -2.16 -6.93
C PRO A 167 -7.83 -2.68 -6.57
N PRO A 168 -6.84 -1.79 -6.42
CA PRO A 168 -5.50 -2.18 -6.02
C PRO A 168 -5.55 -3.06 -4.76
N GLU A 169 -4.65 -4.04 -4.68
CA GLU A 169 -4.66 -5.02 -3.58
C GLU A 169 -4.57 -4.33 -2.22
N TYR A 170 -3.88 -3.21 -2.16
CA TYR A 170 -3.75 -2.34 -1.00
C TYR A 170 -4.13 -0.89 -1.34
N GLY A 171 -5.37 -0.65 -1.81
CA GLY A 171 -5.81 0.72 -2.13
C GLY A 171 -5.81 1.71 -0.97
N PHE A 172 -5.66 1.22 0.27
CA PHE A 172 -5.50 2.00 1.48
C PHE A 172 -4.02 2.25 1.85
N ASP A 173 -3.08 1.92 0.97
CA ASP A 173 -1.66 2.20 1.16
C ASP A 173 -1.36 3.69 0.97
N PRO A 174 -0.68 4.37 1.92
CA PRO A 174 -0.30 5.78 1.77
C PRO A 174 0.61 6.04 0.55
N TRP A 175 1.36 5.05 0.09
CA TRP A 175 2.21 5.17 -1.11
C TRP A 175 1.42 5.52 -2.37
N GLU A 176 0.18 5.03 -2.50
CA GLU A 176 -0.70 5.33 -3.63
C GLU A 176 -0.99 6.84 -3.73
N SER A 177 -1.13 7.54 -2.60
CA SER A 177 -1.30 9.00 -2.60
C SER A 177 0.01 9.74 -2.85
N VAL A 178 1.13 9.27 -2.28
CA VAL A 178 2.46 9.83 -2.54
C VAL A 178 2.80 9.77 -4.03
N PHE A 179 2.57 8.64 -4.69
CA PHE A 179 2.79 8.50 -6.12
C PHE A 179 1.92 9.47 -6.95
N LYS A 180 0.65 9.66 -6.56
CA LYS A 180 -0.22 10.66 -7.20
C LYS A 180 0.32 12.08 -7.00
N ILE A 181 0.84 12.41 -5.82
CA ILE A 181 1.47 13.70 -5.55
C ILE A 181 2.67 13.91 -6.47
N PHE A 182 3.59 12.94 -6.54
CA PHE A 182 4.77 13.04 -7.41
C PHE A 182 4.38 13.25 -8.87
N HIS A 183 3.41 12.48 -9.37
CA HIS A 183 2.91 12.63 -10.73
C HIS A 183 2.32 14.03 -10.95
N VAL A 184 1.44 14.48 -10.06
CA VAL A 184 0.75 15.77 -10.19
C VAL A 184 1.73 16.95 -10.15
N VAL A 185 2.72 16.90 -9.25
CA VAL A 185 3.74 17.93 -9.11
C VAL A 185 4.64 17.97 -10.34
N LYS A 186 5.12 16.81 -10.80
CA LYS A 186 5.98 16.69 -11.99
C LYS A 186 5.32 17.22 -13.26
N TYR A 187 4.02 17.00 -13.43
CA TYR A 187 3.28 17.41 -14.63
C TYR A 187 2.50 18.73 -14.45
N GLY A 188 2.69 19.44 -13.34
CA GLY A 188 2.19 20.81 -13.15
C GLY A 188 0.66 20.94 -13.10
N ASN A 189 -0.05 20.03 -12.44
CA ASN A 189 -1.51 20.11 -12.28
C ASN A 189 -1.91 20.61 -10.88
N GLU A 190 -1.88 21.92 -10.67
CA GLU A 190 -2.16 22.53 -9.35
C GLU A 190 -3.56 22.20 -8.81
N GLU A 191 -4.59 22.11 -9.66
CA GLU A 191 -5.96 21.79 -9.25
C GLU A 191 -6.04 20.39 -8.63
N LYS A 192 -5.45 19.38 -9.30
CA LYS A 192 -5.37 18.02 -8.75
C LYS A 192 -4.54 17.95 -7.47
N LEU A 193 -3.52 18.81 -7.33
CA LEU A 193 -2.72 18.85 -6.11
C LEU A 193 -3.55 19.38 -4.93
N GLN A 194 -4.38 20.40 -5.16
CA GLN A 194 -5.31 20.91 -4.16
C GLN A 194 -6.31 19.85 -3.70
N GLU A 195 -6.77 18.98 -4.61
CA GLU A 195 -7.61 17.86 -4.23
C GLU A 195 -6.91 16.94 -3.23
N LEU A 196 -5.62 16.68 -3.40
CA LEU A 196 -4.83 15.79 -2.53
C LEU A 196 -4.55 16.40 -1.13
N VAL A 197 -4.73 17.70 -0.94
CA VAL A 197 -4.62 18.37 0.36
C VAL A 197 -5.92 18.25 1.15
N LEU A 198 -5.81 18.03 2.46
CA LEU A 198 -6.93 17.98 3.38
C LEU A 198 -7.79 19.26 3.25
N PRO A 199 -9.11 19.18 3.00
CA PRO A 199 -9.92 20.34 2.61
C PRO A 199 -9.81 21.54 3.56
N LYS A 200 -9.77 21.29 4.88
CA LYS A 200 -9.69 22.35 5.90
C LYS A 200 -8.34 23.09 5.93
N LEU A 201 -7.29 22.54 5.31
CA LEU A 201 -5.95 23.13 5.31
C LEU A 201 -5.60 23.84 4.00
N ARG A 202 -6.41 23.72 2.94
CA ARG A 202 -6.07 24.25 1.60
C ARG A 202 -5.73 25.74 1.58
N GLY A 203 -6.36 26.54 2.45
CA GLY A 203 -6.11 27.98 2.57
C GLY A 203 -4.76 28.33 3.20
N ASP A 204 -4.30 27.53 4.16
CA ASP A 204 -3.08 27.78 4.94
C ASP A 204 -1.93 26.83 4.56
N PHE A 205 -2.15 25.98 3.55
CA PHE A 205 -1.18 24.97 3.13
C PHE A 205 0.10 25.64 2.58
N PRO A 206 1.30 25.14 2.93
CA PRO A 206 2.56 25.79 2.58
C PRO A 206 2.97 25.52 1.13
N TRP A 207 2.17 25.99 0.16
CA TRP A 207 2.32 25.77 -1.28
C TRP A 207 3.71 26.09 -1.81
N GLY A 208 4.41 27.08 -1.22
CA GLY A 208 5.77 27.44 -1.60
C GLY A 208 6.78 26.31 -1.40
N ARG A 209 6.55 25.40 -0.45
CA ARG A 209 7.47 24.29 -0.16
C ARG A 209 7.44 23.18 -1.20
N ILE A 210 6.38 23.08 -2.01
CA ILE A 210 6.32 22.12 -3.12
C ILE A 210 6.97 22.69 -4.40
N LYS A 211 7.19 24.01 -4.47
CA LYS A 211 7.69 24.68 -5.67
C LYS A 211 9.22 24.67 -5.71
N HIS A 212 9.81 23.57 -6.20
CA HIS A 212 11.24 23.42 -6.45
C HIS A 212 11.51 22.41 -7.57
N ASN A 213 12.75 22.33 -8.05
CA ASN A 213 13.12 21.49 -9.19
C ASN A 213 13.51 20.06 -8.81
N TYR A 214 13.73 19.76 -7.53
CA TYR A 214 14.14 18.42 -7.08
C TYR A 214 13.16 17.28 -7.43
N TRP A 215 11.90 17.57 -7.78
CA TRP A 215 10.94 16.54 -8.21
C TRP A 215 11.36 15.78 -9.47
N GLU A 216 12.32 16.31 -10.23
CA GLU A 216 12.90 15.61 -11.38
C GLU A 216 13.88 14.51 -10.97
N SER A 217 14.36 14.53 -9.74
CA SER A 217 15.46 13.71 -9.25
C SER A 217 15.11 12.86 -8.01
N ILE A 218 13.84 12.48 -7.89
CA ILE A 218 13.35 11.56 -6.85
C ILE A 218 14.09 10.22 -6.98
N HIS A 219 14.69 9.76 -5.89
CA HIS A 219 15.40 8.49 -5.83
C HIS A 219 14.62 7.45 -5.05
N ASN A 220 14.52 7.65 -3.73
CA ASN A 220 13.93 6.72 -2.79
C ASN A 220 13.12 7.48 -1.74
N GLY A 221 12.42 6.76 -0.89
CA GLY A 221 11.82 7.33 0.30
C GLY A 221 11.40 6.24 1.27
N HIS A 222 11.09 6.66 2.48
CA HIS A 222 10.60 5.77 3.53
C HIS A 222 9.42 6.42 4.23
N PHE A 223 8.63 5.60 4.89
CA PHE A 223 7.54 6.04 5.72
C PHE A 223 7.82 5.88 7.20
N THR A 224 7.28 6.81 7.97
CA THR A 224 7.23 6.74 9.41
C THR A 224 5.79 7.03 9.86
N TYR A 225 5.15 6.06 10.50
CA TYR A 225 3.95 6.27 11.29
C TYR A 225 4.29 7.09 12.53
N MET A 226 3.48 8.11 12.76
CA MET A 226 3.52 9.01 13.90
C MET A 226 2.14 8.98 14.55
N GLU A 227 2.08 8.70 15.85
CA GLU A 227 0.81 8.68 16.58
C GLU A 227 0.09 10.04 16.52
N GLU A 228 0.87 11.13 16.66
CA GLU A 228 0.36 12.50 16.58
C GLU A 228 1.35 13.42 15.85
N TYR A 229 0.83 14.37 15.06
CA TYR A 229 1.59 15.48 14.51
C TYR A 229 0.68 16.71 14.32
N GLN A 230 1.06 17.84 14.92
CA GLN A 230 0.32 19.12 14.85
C GLN A 230 -1.19 19.00 15.17
N GLY A 231 -1.55 18.18 16.16
CA GLY A 231 -2.93 17.94 16.57
C GLY A 231 -3.74 17.05 15.61
N PHE A 232 -3.08 16.41 14.64
CA PHE A 232 -3.64 15.30 13.88
C PHE A 232 -3.15 13.98 14.46
N GLU A 233 -4.06 13.03 14.61
CA GLU A 233 -3.75 11.66 14.99
C GLU A 233 -3.48 10.78 13.75
N ASP A 234 -2.75 9.68 13.96
CA ASP A 234 -2.50 8.63 12.96
C ASP A 234 -1.85 9.13 11.67
N VAL A 235 -0.78 9.89 11.82
CA VAL A 235 -0.08 10.58 10.74
C VAL A 235 0.99 9.68 10.13
N PHE A 236 1.03 9.60 8.81
CA PHE A 236 2.08 8.91 8.07
C PHE A 236 2.97 9.95 7.41
N LYS A 237 4.20 10.05 7.90
CA LYS A 237 5.26 10.86 7.32
C LYS A 237 5.93 10.06 6.22
N HIS A 238 6.09 10.64 5.04
CA HIS A 238 6.94 10.10 3.98
C HIS A 238 8.14 11.01 3.78
N THR A 239 9.34 10.48 3.98
CA THR A 239 10.60 11.18 3.69
C THR A 239 10.99 10.89 2.26
N VAL A 240 10.87 11.88 1.38
CA VAL A 240 11.31 11.83 -0.02
C VAL A 240 12.79 12.17 -0.07
N VAL A 241 13.59 11.35 -0.74
CA VAL A 241 15.02 11.60 -0.97
C VAL A 241 15.24 11.94 -2.43
N PHE A 242 15.95 13.03 -2.67
CA PHE A 242 16.35 13.51 -3.98
C PHE A 242 17.83 13.24 -4.20
N CYS A 243 18.21 12.86 -5.42
CA CYS A 243 19.59 12.53 -5.76
C CYS A 243 20.13 13.34 -6.94
N GLU A 244 21.45 13.41 -7.07
CA GLU A 244 22.13 13.76 -8.31
C GLU A 244 22.79 12.50 -8.88
N ARG A 245 22.77 12.39 -10.22
CA ARG A 245 23.57 11.40 -10.94
C ARG A 245 24.83 12.08 -11.43
N ASP A 246 25.97 11.44 -11.21
CA ASP A 246 27.20 11.89 -11.82
C ASP A 246 27.24 11.44 -13.29
N ASP A 247 26.98 12.37 -14.20
CA ASP A 247 27.02 12.13 -15.65
C ASP A 247 28.45 11.97 -16.20
N SER A 248 29.49 12.06 -15.36
CA SER A 248 30.89 12.06 -15.81
C SER A 248 31.48 10.66 -16.09
N GLU A 249 30.84 9.57 -15.66
CA GLU A 249 31.34 8.19 -15.89
C GLU A 249 30.34 7.25 -16.60
N THR A 250 30.58 7.09 -17.90
CA THR A 250 30.32 5.89 -18.76
C THR A 250 28.90 5.46 -19.15
N ASP A 251 28.82 4.93 -20.37
CA ASP A 251 27.68 4.41 -21.16
C ASP A 251 26.86 3.25 -20.53
N LYS A 252 26.89 3.06 -19.20
CA LYS A 252 26.12 2.02 -18.49
C LYS A 252 25.24 2.61 -17.40
N ILE A 253 23.96 2.78 -17.74
CA ILE A 253 22.88 3.36 -16.92
C ILE A 253 22.73 2.72 -15.51
N THR A 254 23.29 1.53 -15.27
CA THR A 254 23.05 0.73 -14.05
C THR A 254 24.14 0.81 -12.98
N GLU A 255 25.26 1.48 -13.21
CA GLU A 255 26.41 1.50 -12.28
C GLU A 255 26.84 2.91 -11.85
N GLN A 256 26.09 3.95 -12.23
CA GLN A 256 26.42 5.32 -11.86
C GLN A 256 26.24 5.55 -10.35
N PRO A 257 27.21 6.18 -9.66
CA PRO A 257 27.04 6.54 -8.26
C PRO A 257 25.90 7.55 -8.14
N ILE A 258 24.89 7.18 -7.35
CA ILE A 258 23.78 8.05 -6.99
C ILE A 258 24.14 8.69 -5.66
N THR A 259 24.16 10.02 -5.61
CA THR A 259 24.41 10.76 -4.38
C THR A 259 23.12 11.44 -3.95
N ASP A 260 22.66 11.15 -2.73
CA ASP A 260 21.51 11.85 -2.16
C ASP A 260 21.92 13.28 -1.81
N ILE A 261 21.13 14.26 -2.25
CA ILE A 261 21.48 15.71 -2.16
C ILE A 261 20.50 16.51 -1.31
N ALA A 262 19.28 16.02 -1.15
CA ALA A 262 18.26 16.70 -0.38
C ALA A 262 17.17 15.72 0.06
N GLU A 263 16.44 16.08 1.10
CA GLU A 263 15.23 15.38 1.53
C GLU A 263 14.06 16.33 1.76
N GLN A 264 12.85 15.78 1.72
CA GLN A 264 11.63 16.51 2.04
C GLN A 264 10.58 15.60 2.67
N ASN A 265 9.93 16.10 3.71
CA ASN A 265 8.92 15.35 4.44
C ASN A 265 7.50 15.69 3.95
N LEU A 266 6.70 14.67 3.63
CA LEU A 266 5.28 14.79 3.33
C LEU A 266 4.49 14.17 4.49
N TYR A 267 3.50 14.87 5.03
CA TYR A 267 2.69 14.36 6.13
C TYR A 267 1.28 14.07 5.63
N LEU A 268 0.81 12.83 5.83
CA LEU A 268 -0.46 12.35 5.33
C LEU A 268 -1.33 11.78 6.45
N ILE A 269 -2.65 11.94 6.31
CA ILE A 269 -3.64 11.23 7.14
C ILE A 269 -4.61 10.47 6.25
N ASP A 270 -5.14 9.36 6.75
CA ASP A 270 -6.22 8.64 6.08
C ASP A 270 -7.58 9.27 6.42
N THR A 271 -8.37 9.60 5.40
CA THR A 271 -9.75 10.09 5.58
C THR A 271 -10.80 9.00 5.38
N GLY A 272 -10.41 7.73 5.27
CA GLY A 272 -11.26 6.57 5.01
C GLY A 272 -11.57 6.32 3.53
N GLU A 273 -11.34 7.33 2.68
CA GLU A 273 -11.48 7.22 1.21
C GLU A 273 -10.12 7.26 0.53
N VAL A 274 -9.27 8.21 0.94
CA VAL A 274 -7.94 8.43 0.38
C VAL A 274 -7.05 9.08 1.43
N TRP A 275 -5.74 8.89 1.28
CA TRP A 275 -4.77 9.64 2.07
C TRP A 275 -4.67 11.07 1.56
N ARG A 276 -4.73 12.02 2.49
CA ARG A 276 -4.65 13.45 2.22
C ARG A 276 -3.40 14.05 2.86
N LEU A 277 -2.76 14.97 2.14
CA LEU A 277 -1.68 15.79 2.69
C LEU A 277 -2.22 16.73 3.77
N ILE A 278 -1.52 16.77 4.90
CA ILE A 278 -1.74 17.77 5.94
C ILE A 278 -0.63 18.82 5.97
N GLU A 279 0.60 18.45 5.63
CA GLU A 279 1.72 19.38 5.52
C GLU A 279 2.77 18.84 4.55
N VAL A 280 3.54 19.76 3.99
CA VAL A 280 4.83 19.48 3.35
C VAL A 280 5.91 20.26 4.08
N GLY A 281 6.97 19.57 4.50
CA GLY A 281 8.15 20.14 5.13
C GLY A 281 9.00 20.95 4.15
N PRO A 282 9.92 21.79 4.64
CA PRO A 282 10.92 22.40 3.79
C PRO A 282 11.77 21.32 3.11
N VAL A 283 12.42 21.69 1.99
CA VAL A 283 13.50 20.87 1.44
C VAL A 283 14.75 21.13 2.28
N GLU A 284 15.38 20.07 2.73
CA GLU A 284 16.61 20.10 3.52
C GLU A 284 17.76 19.54 2.69
N GLU A 285 18.80 20.35 2.44
CA GLU A 285 19.99 19.88 1.73
C GLU A 285 20.80 18.93 2.62
N LEU A 286 21.21 17.80 2.06
CA LEU A 286 22.01 16.81 2.76
C LEU A 286 23.49 17.18 2.69
N PRO A 287 24.26 16.93 3.77
CA PRO A 287 25.69 17.20 3.77
C PRO A 287 26.41 16.32 2.74
N ARG A 288 27.27 16.95 1.95
CA ARG A 288 28.14 16.30 0.95
C ARG A 288 29.39 15.70 1.60
#